data_AF-A0A916QNU0-F1
#
_entry.id   AF-A0A916QNU0-F1
#
_cell.length_a   1.000
_cell.length_b   1.000
_cell.length_c   1.000
_cell.angle_alpha   90.00
_cell.angle_beta   90.00
_cell.angle_gamma   90.00
#
_symmetry.space_group_name_H-M   'P 1'
#
loop_
_entity.id
_entity.type
_entity.pdbx_description
1 polymer ?
#
loop_
_entity_poly.entity_id
_entity_poly.type
_entity_poly.pdbx_seq_one_letter_code
_entity_poly.pdbx_strand_id
1 'polypeptide(L)'
;MNNEKEKIDWERLQKALSVEVQYGFQNIQGKQYIFNDFLSISLSKAPIILQGYQNQFQDISNKFVSYPEMTREERQELLETTKYF
;
A
#
# COMPACT_ATOMS: atom_id res chain seq x y z
N MET A 1 15.74 -12.80 19.71
CA MET A 1 15.57 -12.97 18.25
C MET A 1 14.27 -12.25 17.91
N ASN A 2 14.36 -11.01 17.42
CA ASN A 2 13.20 -10.14 17.28
C ASN A 2 12.42 -10.53 16.01
N ASN A 3 11.44 -11.43 16.16
CA ASN A 3 10.52 -11.86 15.10
C ASN A 3 9.50 -10.76 14.71
N GLU A 4 9.72 -9.50 15.11
CA GLU A 4 8.81 -8.38 14.84
C GLU A 4 9.07 -7.69 13.49
N LYS A 5 10.18 -8.01 12.81
CA LYS A 5 10.57 -7.35 11.55
C LYS A 5 9.95 -7.95 10.27
N GLU A 6 9.16 -9.01 10.37
CA GLU A 6 8.65 -9.76 9.21
C GLU A 6 7.11 -9.81 9.10
N LYS A 7 6.40 -8.85 9.70
CA LYS A 7 4.95 -8.72 9.51
C LYS A 7 4.61 -7.39 8.86
N ILE A 8 3.82 -7.44 7.80
CA ILE A 8 3.05 -6.27 7.36
C ILE A 8 2.18 -5.82 8.54
N ASP A 9 2.25 -4.54 8.85
CA ASP A 9 1.33 -3.89 9.78
C ASP A 9 0.00 -3.62 9.06
N TRP A 10 -0.86 -4.63 9.04
CA TRP A 10 -2.14 -4.61 8.34
C TRP A 10 -3.05 -3.50 8.83
N GLU A 11 -3.04 -3.21 10.14
CA GLU A 11 -3.86 -2.15 10.72
C GLU A 11 -3.42 -0.79 10.20
N ARG A 12 -2.12 -0.53 10.16
CA ARG A 12 -1.57 0.71 9.62
C ARG A 12 -1.84 0.84 8.12
N LEU A 13 -1.80 -0.26 7.36
CA LEU A 13 -2.09 -0.28 5.93
C LEU A 13 -3.57 0.06 5.66
N GLN A 14 -4.50 -0.59 6.36
CA GLN A 14 -5.95 -0.32 6.25
C GLN A 14 -6.30 1.12 6.66
N LYS A 15 -5.62 1.64 7.69
CA LYS A 15 -5.77 3.04 8.10
C LYS A 15 -5.29 4.01 7.01
N ALA A 16 -4.15 3.75 6.41
CA ALA A 16 -3.62 4.59 5.32
C ALA A 16 -4.59 4.62 4.12
N LEU A 17 -5.10 3.46 3.70
CA LEU A 17 -6.10 3.35 2.64
C LEU A 17 -7.37 4.16 2.97
N SER A 18 -7.87 4.04 4.19
CA SER A 18 -9.07 4.75 4.64
C SER A 18 -8.88 6.27 4.65
N VAL A 19 -7.73 6.73 5.15
CA VAL A 19 -7.38 8.15 5.17
C VAL A 19 -7.25 8.69 3.73
N GLU A 20 -6.60 7.95 2.84
CA GLU A 20 -6.45 8.37 1.44
C GLU A 20 -7.80 8.55 0.74
N VAL A 21 -8.75 7.63 0.95
CA VAL A 21 -10.13 7.75 0.43
C VAL A 21 -10.84 8.96 1.04
N GLN A 22 -10.72 9.18 2.35
CA GLN A 22 -11.40 10.30 3.04
C GLN A 22 -11.00 11.67 2.50
N TYR A 23 -9.74 11.86 2.10
CA TYR A 23 -9.26 13.13 1.55
C TYR A 23 -9.31 13.16 0.01
N GLY A 24 -9.83 12.13 -0.63
CA GLY A 24 -10.10 12.12 -2.06
C GLY A 24 -8.87 11.85 -2.94
N PHE A 25 -8.01 10.92 -2.54
CA PHE A 25 -6.91 10.38 -3.37
C PHE A 25 -5.80 11.40 -3.69
N GLN A 26 -5.45 12.23 -2.70
CA GLN A 26 -4.52 13.36 -2.85
C GLN A 26 -3.04 12.98 -2.70
N ASN A 27 -2.73 11.72 -2.47
CA ASN A 27 -1.42 11.19 -2.10
C ASN A 27 -0.89 11.87 -0.83
N ILE A 28 -1.55 11.64 0.30
CA ILE A 28 -1.36 12.47 1.50
C ILE A 28 0.01 12.20 2.18
N GLN A 29 0.64 13.28 2.66
CA GLN A 29 1.84 13.18 3.51
C GLN A 29 1.50 12.63 4.90
N GLY A 30 2.04 11.45 5.24
CA GLY A 30 2.00 10.90 6.59
C GLY A 30 3.14 11.41 7.48
N LYS A 31 3.26 10.82 8.68
CA LYS A 31 4.33 11.20 9.64
C LYS A 31 5.75 10.94 9.14
N GLN A 32 5.93 9.93 8.28
CA GLN A 32 7.25 9.45 7.84
C GLN A 32 7.36 9.42 6.32
N TYR A 33 6.29 9.00 5.64
CA TYR A 33 6.23 8.80 4.20
C TYR A 33 4.95 9.39 3.67
N ILE A 34 4.98 9.82 2.41
CA ILE A 34 3.78 10.08 1.62
C ILE A 34 3.06 8.75 1.35
N PHE A 35 1.75 8.81 1.10
CA PHE A 35 0.88 7.65 1.00
C PHE A 35 1.40 6.59 0.02
N ASN A 36 1.74 6.97 -1.21
CA ASN A 36 2.19 6.04 -2.24
C ASN A 36 3.49 5.31 -1.85
N ASP A 37 4.46 6.04 -1.30
CA ASP A 37 5.74 5.47 -0.84
C ASP A 37 5.52 4.52 0.33
N PHE A 38 4.64 4.89 1.27
CA PHE A 38 4.28 4.01 2.38
C PHE A 38 3.70 2.68 1.89
N LEU A 39 2.76 2.72 0.94
CA LEU A 39 2.13 1.52 0.38
C LEU A 39 3.12 0.66 -0.40
N SER A 40 3.93 1.27 -1.27
CA SER A 40 4.95 0.55 -2.05
C SER A 40 5.97 -0.14 -1.14
N ILE A 41 6.49 0.56 -0.13
CA ILE A 41 7.44 -0.03 0.83
C ILE A 41 6.79 -1.14 1.67
N SER A 42 5.53 -0.95 2.08
CA SER A 42 4.86 -1.92 2.93
C SER A 42 4.55 -3.22 2.18
N LEU A 43 4.09 -3.10 0.93
CA LEU A 43 3.69 -4.24 0.10
C LEU A 43 4.91 -4.98 -0.49
N SER A 44 6.01 -4.30 -0.81
CA SER A 44 7.26 -4.96 -1.22
C SER A 44 7.89 -5.82 -0.12
N LYS A 45 7.51 -5.61 1.14
CA LYS A 45 7.99 -6.37 2.30
C LYS A 45 7.02 -7.45 2.76
N ALA A 46 6.20 -7.98 1.85
CA ALA A 46 5.23 -9.02 2.16
C ALA A 46 5.89 -10.24 2.86
N PRO A 47 5.30 -10.74 3.97
CA PRO A 47 5.87 -11.85 4.71
C PRO A 47 6.04 -13.11 3.86
N ILE A 48 7.10 -13.89 4.12
CA ILE A 48 7.42 -15.13 3.40
C ILE A 48 6.28 -16.16 3.52
N ILE A 49 5.50 -16.12 4.61
CA ILE A 49 4.31 -16.96 4.79
C ILE A 49 3.24 -16.76 3.69
N LEU A 50 3.30 -15.67 2.93
CA LEU A 50 2.43 -15.36 1.79
C LEU A 50 3.11 -15.66 0.44
N GLN A 51 4.04 -16.63 0.39
CA GLN A 51 4.79 -17.00 -0.84
C GLN A 51 3.91 -17.15 -2.10
N GLY A 52 2.71 -17.74 -1.98
CA GLY A 52 1.77 -17.89 -3.10
C GLY A 52 1.20 -16.57 -3.65
N TYR A 53 1.30 -15.49 -2.88
CA TYR A 53 0.80 -14.16 -3.20
C TYR A 53 1.91 -13.14 -3.45
N GLN A 54 3.19 -13.51 -3.30
CA GLN A 54 4.31 -12.56 -3.41
C GLN A 54 4.32 -11.77 -4.72
N ASN A 55 4.01 -12.41 -5.84
CA ASN A 55 3.91 -11.73 -7.13
C ASN A 55 2.81 -10.65 -7.12
N GLN A 56 1.66 -10.94 -6.52
CA GLN A 56 0.55 -9.99 -6.43
C GLN A 56 0.92 -8.79 -5.54
N PHE A 57 1.57 -9.04 -4.40
CA PHE A 57 2.07 -7.96 -3.54
C PHE A 57 3.10 -7.08 -4.25
N GLN A 58 4.01 -7.70 -5.02
CA GLN A 58 5.00 -6.97 -5.79
C GLN A 58 4.36 -6.15 -6.93
N ASP A 59 3.37 -6.71 -7.62
CA ASP A 59 2.64 -6.03 -8.69
C ASP A 59 1.91 -4.81 -8.15
N ILE A 60 1.19 -4.95 -7.02
CA ILE A 60 0.49 -3.84 -6.38
C ILE A 60 1.50 -2.79 -5.87
N SER A 61 2.58 -3.23 -5.22
CA SER A 61 3.68 -2.37 -4.78
C SER A 61 4.23 -1.50 -5.93
N ASN A 62 4.41 -2.10 -7.10
CA ASN A 62 4.90 -1.41 -8.29
C ASN A 62 3.88 -0.41 -8.84
N LYS A 63 2.58 -0.73 -8.80
CA LYS A 63 1.51 0.23 -9.19
C LYS A 63 1.51 1.47 -8.31
N PHE A 64 1.78 1.33 -7.01
CA PHE A 64 1.89 2.47 -6.10
C PHE A 64 3.12 3.36 -6.37
N VAL A 65 4.17 2.87 -7.03
CA VAL A 65 5.28 3.75 -7.46
C VAL A 65 4.78 4.80 -8.46
N SER A 66 3.87 4.41 -9.36
CA SER A 66 3.29 5.31 -10.38
C SER A 66 2.10 6.14 -9.88
N TYR A 67 1.68 5.98 -8.61
CA TYR A 67 0.52 6.67 -8.04
C TYR A 67 0.53 8.20 -8.19
N PRO A 68 1.67 8.91 -8.03
CA PRO A 68 1.71 10.37 -8.19
C PRO A 68 1.33 10.84 -9.60
N GLU A 69 1.60 10.02 -10.61
CA GLU A 69 1.33 10.35 -12.02
C GLU A 69 -0.08 9.92 -12.47
N MET A 70 -0.78 9.14 -11.66
CA MET A 70 -2.14 8.69 -11.95
C MET A 70 -3.17 9.80 -11.77
N THR A 71 -4.21 9.74 -12.60
CA THR A 71 -5.44 10.49 -12.42
C THR A 71 -6.17 10.07 -11.14
N ARG A 72 -7.11 10.89 -10.68
CA ARG A 72 -7.90 10.59 -9.49
C ARG A 72 -8.70 9.29 -9.65
N GLU A 73 -9.24 9.06 -10.83
CA GLU A 73 -10.04 7.88 -11.15
C GLU A 73 -9.18 6.60 -11.13
N GLU A 74 -7.98 6.63 -11.72
CA GLU A 74 -7.02 5.52 -11.68
C GLU A 74 -6.55 5.22 -10.24
N ARG A 75 -6.32 6.26 -9.44
CA ARG A 75 -5.98 6.11 -8.02
C ARG A 75 -7.10 5.43 -7.24
N GLN A 76 -8.35 5.82 -7.50
CA GLN A 76 -9.51 5.20 -6.88
C GLN A 76 -9.62 3.72 -7.26
N GLU A 77 -9.49 3.37 -8.53
CA GLU A 77 -9.54 1.98 -9.01
C GLU A 77 -8.44 1.12 -8.37
N LEU A 78 -7.21 1.65 -8.27
CA LEU A 78 -6.11 0.97 -7.61
C LEU A 78 -6.41 0.69 -6.14
N LEU A 79 -6.96 1.67 -5.41
CA LEU A 79 -7.32 1.49 -4.00
C LEU A 79 -8.44 0.47 -3.81
N GLU A 80 -9.47 0.48 -4.65
CA GLU A 80 -10.54 -0.52 -4.59
C GLU A 80 -10.00 -1.92 -4.82
N THR A 81 -9.09 -2.10 -5.78
CA THR A 81 -8.45 -3.39 -6.03
C THR A 81 -7.59 -3.82 -4.83
N THR A 82 -6.90 -2.87 -4.19
CA THR A 82 -6.01 -3.14 -3.05
C THR A 82 -6.75 -3.58 -1.79
N LYS A 83 -8.02 -3.17 -1.59
CA LYS A 83 -8.84 -3.56 -0.42
C LYS A 83 -9.18 -5.04 -0.33
N TYR A 84 -9.07 -5.79 -1.45
CA TYR A 84 -9.39 -7.21 -1.50
C TYR A 84 -8.22 -8.14 -1.13
N PHE A 85 -7.07 -7.57 -0.73
CA PHE A 85 -5.87 -8.28 -0.28
C PHE A 85 -5.61 -8.09 1.22
#